data_AF-A0A8J4T439-F1
#
_entry.id   AF-A0A8J4T439-F1
#
_cell.length_a   1.000
_cell.length_b   1.000
_cell.length_c   1.000
_cell.angle_alpha   90.00
_cell.angle_beta   90.00
_cell.angle_gamma   90.00
#
_symmetry.space_group_name_H-M   'P 1'
#
loop_
_entity.id
_entity.type
_entity.pdbx_description
1 polymer ?
#
loop_
_entity_poly.entity_id
_entity_poly.type
_entity_poly.pdbx_seq_one_letter_code
_entity_poly.pdbx_strand_id
1 'polypeptide(L)' 'MDAEEVLILVTGPSKALALSKAIEKGVSHMWTVSAFQHHPRAIFVVDEDATLELRVKTVRYFKGLHNVHRKLNET' A
#
# COMPACT_ATOMS: atom_id res chain seq x y z
N MET A 1 -14.17 6.04 -4.60
CA MET A 1 -13.39 7.25 -4.26
C MET A 1 -14.11 8.10 -3.24
N ASP A 2 -15.39 7.83 -2.98
CA ASP A 2 -16.26 8.68 -2.16
C ASP A 2 -16.28 8.28 -0.66
N ALA A 3 -15.55 7.22 -0.30
CA ALA A 3 -15.36 6.85 1.09
C ALA A 3 -14.48 7.91 1.79
N GLU A 4 -14.73 8.16 3.07
CA GLU A 4 -13.86 9.07 3.83
C GLU A 4 -12.45 8.49 4.00
N GLU A 5 -12.36 7.17 4.19
CA GLU A 5 -11.12 6.44 4.38
C GLU A 5 -11.23 5.03 3.78
N VAL A 6 -10.12 4.56 3.20
CA VAL A 6 -10.05 3.23 2.60
C VAL A 6 -8.83 2.50 3.15
N LEU A 7 -9.06 1.31 3.69
CA LEU A 7 -8.00 0.40 4.14
C LEU A 7 -7.94 -0.83 3.23
N ILE A 8 -6.74 -1.15 2.75
CA ILE A 8 -6.47 -2.24 1.82
C ILE A 8 -5.49 -3.19 2.49
N LEU A 9 -5.96 -4.40 2.80
CA LEU A 9 -5.14 -5.47 3.36
C LEU A 9 -4.58 -6.33 2.23
N VAL A 10 -3.26 -6.53 2.22
CA VAL A 10 -2.57 -7.34 1.21
C VAL A 10 -1.62 -8.31 1.90
N THR A 11 -1.84 -9.61 1.67
CA THR A 11 -1.04 -10.66 2.30
C THR A 11 -0.61 -11.71 1.29
N GLY A 12 0.61 -12.21 1.47
CA GLY A 12 1.19 -13.32 0.74
C GLY A 12 1.88 -12.93 -0.58
N PRO A 13 2.78 -13.82 -1.06
CA PRO A 13 3.66 -13.52 -2.20
C PRO A 13 2.90 -13.40 -3.52
N SER A 14 1.74 -14.06 -3.65
CA SER A 14 0.91 -14.01 -4.86
C SER A 14 0.37 -12.62 -5.17
N LYS A 15 0.38 -11.70 -4.19
CA LYS A 15 -0.10 -10.33 -4.32
C LYS A 15 1.02 -9.32 -4.53
N ALA A 16 2.28 -9.73 -4.44
CA ALA A 16 3.42 -8.82 -4.50
C ALA A 16 3.47 -8.02 -5.81
N LEU A 17 3.23 -8.68 -6.95
CA LEU A 17 3.17 -8.00 -8.24
C LEU A 17 2.05 -6.95 -8.29
N ALA A 18 0.85 -7.29 -7.81
CA ALA A 18 -0.28 -6.38 -7.80
C ALA A 18 0.00 -5.15 -6.93
N LEU A 19 0.63 -5.35 -5.76
CA LEU A 19 1.03 -4.27 -4.87
C LEU A 19 2.06 -3.34 -5.51
N SER A 20 3.08 -3.90 -6.17
CA SER A 20 4.10 -3.14 -6.90
C SER A 20 3.50 -2.28 -8.01
N LYS A 21 2.52 -2.82 -8.76
CA LYS A 21 1.77 -2.04 -9.77
C LYS A 21 0.89 -0.97 -9.15
N ALA A 22 0.29 -1.25 -7.99
CA ALA A 22 -0.62 -0.32 -7.32
C ALA A 22 0.10 0.87 -6.67
N ILE A 23 1.35 0.70 -6.21
CA ILE A 23 2.07 1.74 -5.45
C ILE A 23 3.19 2.40 -6.27
N GLU A 24 3.96 1.64 -7.05
CA GLU A 24 5.18 2.16 -7.69
C GLU A 24 5.00 2.56 -9.16
N LYS A 25 3.88 2.18 -9.78
CA LYS A 25 3.53 2.54 -11.16
C LYS A 25 2.41 3.57 -11.18
N GLY A 26 2.19 4.19 -12.33
CA GLY A 26 1.08 5.12 -12.50
C GLY A 26 -0.28 4.42 -12.48
N VAL A 27 -1.33 5.22 -12.30
CA VAL A 27 -2.72 4.77 -12.31
C VAL A 27 -3.07 4.10 -13.64
N SER A 28 -3.64 2.90 -13.57
CA SER A 28 -4.01 2.10 -14.74
C SER A 28 -5.27 1.29 -14.46
N HIS A 29 -6.19 1.25 -15.43
CA HIS A 29 -7.41 0.45 -15.34
C HIS A 29 -7.14 -1.06 -15.35
N MET A 30 -5.97 -1.51 -15.85
CA MET A 30 -5.52 -2.90 -15.75
C MET A 30 -5.18 -3.30 -14.32
N TRP A 31 -4.91 -2.32 -13.45
CA TRP A 31 -4.58 -2.50 -12.04
C TRP A 31 -5.41 -1.54 -11.20
N THR A 32 -6.71 -1.83 -11.06
CA THR A 32 -7.70 -0.90 -10.48
C THR A 32 -7.36 -0.37 -9.09
N VAL A 33 -6.61 -1.14 -8.28
CA VAL A 33 -6.12 -0.70 -6.96
C VAL A 33 -5.21 0.54 -7.05
N SER A 34 -4.54 0.77 -8.18
CA SER A 34 -3.76 1.99 -8.42
C SER A 34 -4.60 3.27 -8.39
N ALA A 35 -5.92 3.20 -8.60
CA ALA A 35 -6.81 4.36 -8.50
C ALA A 35 -6.77 5.00 -7.10
N PHE A 36 -6.46 4.23 -6.06
CA PHE A 36 -6.35 4.75 -4.69
C PHE A 36 -5.14 5.66 -4.46
N GLN A 37 -4.22 5.79 -5.43
CA GLN A 37 -3.20 6.85 -5.42
C GLN A 37 -3.80 8.26 -5.42
N HIS A 38 -5.02 8.42 -5.94
CA HIS A 38 -5.74 9.69 -5.95
C HIS A 38 -6.67 9.86 -4.74
N HIS A 39 -6.83 8.84 -3.91
CA HIS A 39 -7.68 8.92 -2.74
C HIS A 39 -6.97 9.69 -1.62
N PRO A 40 -7.61 10.69 -0.98
CA PRO A 40 -6.94 11.53 0.02
C PRO A 40 -6.53 10.76 1.29
N ARG A 41 -7.21 9.66 1.61
CA ARG A 41 -6.95 8.81 2.79
C ARG A 41 -6.98 7.33 2.43
N ALA A 42 -5.88 6.80 1.93
CA ALA A 42 -5.72 5.37 1.62
C ALA A 42 -4.61 4.75 2.48
N ILE A 43 -4.94 3.66 3.17
CA ILE A 43 -4.00 2.91 4.01
C ILE A 43 -3.81 1.52 3.42
N PHE A 44 -2.55 1.14 3.18
CA PHE A 44 -2.19 -0.22 2.78
C PHE A 44 -1.55 -0.93 3.97
N VAL A 45 -2.18 -2.02 4.41
CA VAL A 45 -1.63 -2.92 5.42
C VAL A 45 -1.09 -4.15 4.70
N VAL A 46 0.20 -4.41 4.85
CA VAL A 46 0.93 -5.36 4.02
C VAL A 46 1.83 -6.23 4.90
N ASP A 47 1.86 -7.54 4.65
CA ASP A 47 2.86 -8.44 5.25
C ASP A 47 4.21 -8.40 4.51
N GLU A 48 5.25 -9.02 5.07
CA GLU A 48 6.58 -9.02 4.42
C GLU A 48 6.55 -9.72 3.05
N ASP A 49 5.82 -10.83 2.92
CA ASP A 49 5.78 -11.63 1.70
C ASP A 49 5.13 -10.91 0.52
N ALA A 50 4.14 -10.04 0.77
CA ALA A 50 3.56 -9.21 -0.28
C ALA A 50 4.49 -8.07 -0.73
N THR A 51 5.63 -7.83 -0.08
CA THR A 51 6.58 -6.78 -0.48
C THR A 51 7.69 -7.24 -1.44
N LEU A 52 7.72 -8.52 -1.84
CA LEU A 52 8.80 -9.11 -2.63
C LEU A 52 9.10 -8.39 -3.96
N GLU A 53 8.08 -7.82 -4.60
CA GLU A 53 8.19 -7.12 -5.89
C GLU A 53 8.32 -5.58 -5.74
N LEU A 54 8.42 -5.08 -4.51
CA LEU A 54 8.65 -3.66 -4.24
C LEU A 54 10.15 -3.33 -4.28
N ARG A 55 10.48 -2.09 -4.66
CA ARG A 55 11.85 -1.59 -4.53
C ARG A 55 12.21 -1.49 -3.05
N VAL A 56 13.46 -1.87 -2.75
CA VAL A 56 14.04 -1.79 -1.39
C VAL A 56 13.88 -0.38 -0.79
N LYS A 57 14.01 0.67 -1.61
CA LYS A 57 13.84 2.06 -1.15
C LYS A 57 12.41 2.33 -0.66
N THR A 58 11.40 1.83 -1.36
CA THR A 58 9.98 1.98 -1.01
C THR A 58 9.69 1.32 0.33
N VAL A 59 10.13 0.07 0.48
CA VAL A 59 9.95 -0.69 1.74
C VAL A 59 10.65 -0.01 2.90
N ARG A 60 11.90 0.43 2.72
CA ARG A 60 12.67 1.14 3.78
C ARG A 60 12.00 2.45 4.19
N TYR A 61 11.47 3.21 3.24
CA TYR A 61 10.76 4.46 3.53
C TYR A 61 9.56 4.21 4.44
N PHE A 62 8.66 3.29 4.09
CA PHE A 62 7.46 3.01 4.89
C PHE A 62 7.75 2.31 6.21
N LYS A 63 8.78 1.45 6.28
CA LYS A 63 9.26 0.87 7.54
C LYS A 63 9.81 1.97 8.48
N GLY A 64 10.48 2.99 7.94
CA GLY A 64 10.95 4.15 8.73
C GLY A 64 9.80 4.96 9.34
N LEU A 65 8.65 5.02 8.66
CA LEU A 65 7.43 5.69 9.14
C LEU A 65 6.59 4.85 10.10
N HIS A 66 6.95 3.59 10.34
CA HIS A 66 6.13 2.66 11.12
C HIS A 66 5.85 3.15 12.55
N ASN A 67 6.80 3.80 13.22
CA ASN A 67 6.58 4.37 14.56
C ASN A 67 5.55 5.49 14.57
N VAL A 68 5.44 6.26 13.48
CA VAL A 68 4.43 7.31 13.34
C VAL A 68 3.06 6.67 13.13
N HIS A 69 2.98 5.69 12.22
CA HIS A 69 1.72 5.02 11.90
C HIS A 69 1.20 4.12 13.01
N ARG A 70 2.05 3.60 13.91
CA ARG A 70 1.61 2.80 15.06
C ARG A 70 0.62 3.54 15.96
N LYS A 71 0.76 4.87 16.06
CA LYS A 71 -0.15 5.72 16.85
C LYS A 71 -1.59 5.68 16.35
N LEU A 72 -1.83 5.30 15.09
CA LEU A 72 -3.18 5.13 14.53
C LEU A 72 -3.94 3.97 15.16
N ASN A 73 -3.26 3.00 15.79
CA ASN A 73 -3.91 1.89 16.49
C ASN A 73 -4.35 2.28 17.91
N GLU A 74 -3.93 3.44 18.40
CA GLU A 74 -4.19 3.91 19.77
C GLU A 74 -5.36 4.92 19.83
N THR A 75 -5.80 5.43 18.67
CA THR A 75 -6.99 6.26 18.47
C THR A 75 -8.21 5.43 18.15
#